data_AF-A0A972NR51-F1
#
_entry.id   AF-A0A972NR51-F1
#
_cell.length_a   1.000
_cell.length_b   1.000
_cell.length_c   1.000
_cell.angle_alpha   90.00
_cell.angle_beta   90.00
_cell.angle_gamma   90.00
#
_symmetry.space_group_name_H-M   'P 1'
#
loop_
_entity.id
_entity.type
_entity.pdbx_description
1 polymer ?
#
loop_
_entity_poly.entity_id
_entity_poly.type
_entity_poly.pdbx_seq_one_letter_code
_entity_poly.pdbx_strand_id
1 'polypeptide(L)' 'MGFEMTSGVSGDSTNGFYVAMQWIRETTPANRINVPIDGIAAGRFRSLENAFDASFDRMRTAIDRQVSAGRTS' A
#
# COMPACT_ATOMS: atom_id res chain seq x y z
N MET A 1 13.92 -11.85 0.15
CA MET A 1 13.33 -10.63 0.74
C MET A 1 11.85 -10.63 0.38
N GLY A 2 10.97 -10.50 1.36
CA GLY A 2 9.52 -10.45 1.16
C GLY A 2 8.93 -9.12 1.61
N PHE A 3 7.64 -8.91 1.34
CA PHE A 3 6.90 -7.74 1.80
C PHE A 3 5.56 -8.19 2.37
N GLU A 4 5.23 -7.66 3.54
CA GLU A 4 3.90 -7.72 4.14
C GLU A 4 3.18 -6.42 3.81
N MET A 5 1.96 -6.53 3.28
CA MET A 5 1.18 -5.40 2.81
C MET A 5 -0.17 -5.42 3.51
N THR A 6 -0.56 -4.29 4.10
CA THR A 6 -1.86 -4.15 4.75
C THR A 6 -2.57 -2.93 4.20
N SER A 7 -3.83 -3.13 3.80
CA SER A 7 -4.75 -2.06 3.38
C SER A 7 -6.03 -2.16 4.20
N GLY A 8 -6.46 -1.02 4.75
CA GLY A 8 -7.76 -0.88 5.40
C GLY A 8 -8.61 0.07 4.58
N VAL A 9 -9.69 -0.46 3.99
CA VAL A 9 -10.69 0.32 3.26
C VAL A 9 -11.90 0.53 4.16
N SER A 10 -12.49 1.72 4.10
CA SER A 10 -13.69 2.11 4.84
C SER A 10 -14.70 2.79 3.91
N GLY A 11 -15.93 2.98 4.37
CA GLY A 11 -17.01 3.57 3.59
C GLY A 11 -18.03 2.52 3.14
N ASP A 12 -18.91 2.93 2.23
CA ASP A 12 -20.07 2.17 1.81
C ASP A 12 -20.49 2.52 0.37
N SER A 13 -21.48 1.81 -0.17
CA SER A 13 -21.98 2.02 -1.53
C SER A 13 -22.74 3.33 -1.75
N THR A 14 -23.21 3.99 -0.68
CA THR A 14 -23.94 5.26 -0.76
C THR A 14 -22.97 6.43 -0.86
N ASN A 15 -21.95 6.44 -0.02
CA ASN A 15 -21.00 7.54 0.12
C ASN A 15 -19.69 7.28 -0.62
N GLY A 16 -19.47 6.07 -1.15
CA GLY A 16 -18.21 5.62 -1.72
C GLY A 16 -17.22 5.11 -0.67
N PHE A 17 -16.30 4.28 -1.14
CA PHE A 17 -15.23 3.67 -0.34
C PHE A 17 -13.96 4.53 -0.39
N TYR A 18 -13.13 4.48 0.64
CA TYR A 18 -11.85 5.20 0.70
C TYR A 18 -10.82 4.39 1.47
N VAL A 19 -9.54 4.61 1.18
CA VAL A 19 -8.44 3.94 1.88
C VAL A 19 -8.18 4.68 3.18
N ALA A 20 -8.52 4.05 4.31
CA ALA A 20 -8.33 4.62 5.65
C ALA A 20 -6.90 4.39 6.17
N MET A 21 -6.27 3.29 5.75
CA MET A 21 -4.88 2.97 6.07
C MET A 21 -4.24 2.13 5.00
N GLN A 22 -2.92 2.30 4.83
CA GLN A 22 -2.08 1.41 4.05
C GLN A 22 -0.67 1.46 4.61
N TRP A 23 -0.02 0.30 4.72
CA TRP A 23 1.37 0.22 5.16
C TRP A 23 2.04 -1.03 4.59
N ILE A 24 3.36 -0.94 4.44
CA ILE A 24 4.21 -2.02 3.95
C ILE A 24 5.33 -2.26 4.94
N ARG A 25 5.64 -3.53 5.14
CA ARG A 25 6.79 -3.95 5.92
C ARG A 25 7.63 -4.90 5.10
N GLU A 26 8.88 -4.55 4.90
CA GLU A 26 9.88 -5.45 4.35
C GLU A 26 10.14 -6.56 5.38
N THR A 27 10.04 -7.81 4.94
CA THR A 27 10.26 -8.99 5.78
C THR A 27 11.53 -9.70 5.32
N THR A 28 12.53 -9.68 6.19
CA THR A 28 13.72 -10.53 6.10
C THR A 28 13.78 -11.44 7.32
N PRO A 29 14.51 -12.57 7.27
CA PRO A 29 14.67 -13.45 8.44
C PRO A 29 15.22 -12.72 9.68
N ALA A 30 15.99 -11.63 9.49
CA ALA A 30 16.68 -10.92 10.56
C ALA A 30 16.05 -9.57 10.96
N ASN A 31 15.23 -8.96 10.10
CA ASN A 31 14.70 -7.62 10.37
C ASN A 31 13.35 -7.35 9.66
N ARG A 32 12.58 -6.46 10.28
CA ARG A 32 11.30 -5.93 9.79
C ARG A 32 11.40 -4.42 9.66
N ILE A 33 11.52 -3.92 8.43
CA ILE A 33 11.69 -2.49 8.14
C ILE A 33 10.39 -1.95 7.54
N ASN A 34 9.89 -0.82 8.04
CA ASN A 34 8.75 -0.15 7.42
C ASN A 34 9.17 0.47 6.09
N VAL A 35 8.45 0.18 5.01
CA VAL A 35 8.69 0.78 3.70
C VAL A 35 7.79 2.00 3.56
N PRO A 36 8.35 3.21 3.31
CA PRO A 36 7.56 4.41 3.17
C PRO A 36 6.67 4.33 1.92
N ILE A 37 5.43 4.79 2.06
CA ILE A 37 4.49 4.94 0.95
C ILE A 37 4.23 6.43 0.76
N ASP A 38 4.32 6.92 -0.48
CA ASP A 38 4.00 8.30 -0.81
C ASP A 38 2.49 8.53 -0.77
N GLY A 39 2.00 8.79 0.44
CA GLY A 39 0.61 9.05 0.76
C GLY A 39 -0.30 7.82 0.68
N ILE A 40 -1.59 8.06 0.85
CA ILE A 40 -2.65 7.07 0.67
C ILE A 40 -3.26 7.22 -0.73
N ALA A 41 -3.86 6.15 -1.26
CA ALA A 41 -4.75 6.27 -2.42
C ALA A 41 -5.91 7.22 -2.07
N ALA A 42 -5.84 8.45 -2.60
CA ALA A 42 -6.73 9.54 -2.23
C ALA A 42 -8.06 9.50 -2.98
N GLY A 43 -9.09 10.05 -2.34
CA GLY A 43 -10.43 10.20 -2.91
C GLY A 43 -11.39 9.09 -2.49
N ARG A 44 -12.57 9.09 -3.13
CA ARG A 44 -13.61 8.08 -2.92
C ARG A 44 -13.82 7.26 -4.19
N PHE A 45 -13.91 5.95 -4.00
CA PHE A 45 -14.06 4.95 -5.03
C PHE A 45 -15.49 4.42 -5.05
N ARG A 46 -15.97 4.07 -6.26
CA ARG A 46 -17.34 3.59 -6.49
C ARG A 46 -17.57 2.19 -5.94
N SER A 47 -16.53 1.40 -5.74
CA SER A 47 -16.57 0.04 -5.24
C SER A 47 -15.43 -0.22 -4.23
N LEU A 48 -15.63 -1.24 -3.40
CA LEU A 48 -14.63 -1.72 -2.45
C LEU A 48 -13.37 -2.23 -3.18
N GLU A 49 -13.57 -2.96 -4.28
CA GLU A 49 -12.49 -3.48 -5.13
C GLU A 49 -11.61 -2.36 -5.68
N ASN A 50 -12.21 -1.30 -6.26
CA ASN A 50 -11.44 -0.17 -6.79
C ASN A 50 -10.61 0.54 -5.72
N ALA A 51 -11.10 0.61 -4.48
CA ALA A 51 -10.35 1.19 -3.37
C ALA A 51 -9.17 0.29 -2.95
N PHE A 52 -9.36 -1.04 -2.96
CA PHE A 52 -8.26 -1.97 -2.73
C PHE A 52 -7.23 -1.89 -3.85
N ASP A 53 -7.63 -1.95 -5.12
CA ASP A 53 -6.72 -1.87 -6.26
C ASP A 53 -5.87 -0.60 -6.21
N ALA A 54 -6.50 0.56 -5.93
CA ALA A 54 -5.78 1.81 -5.80
C ALA A 54 -4.76 1.79 -4.65
N SER A 55 -5.08 1.16 -3.52
CA SER A 55 -4.15 0.95 -2.41
C SER A 55 -3.00 0.01 -2.80
N PHE A 56 -3.32 -1.11 -3.47
CA PHE A 56 -2.35 -2.09 -3.93
C PHE A 56 -1.36 -1.50 -4.93
N ASP A 57 -1.82 -0.70 -5.90
CA ASP A 57 -0.95 -0.02 -6.88
C ASP A 57 0.05 0.92 -6.21
N ARG A 58 -0.41 1.67 -5.20
CA ARG A 58 0.47 2.55 -4.41
C ARG A 58 1.52 1.76 -3.64
N MET A 59 1.10 0.66 -3.01
CA MET A 59 2.03 -0.17 -2.26
C MET A 59 3.04 -0.88 -3.17
N ARG A 60 2.59 -1.39 -4.32
CA ARG A 60 3.48 -1.96 -5.33
C ARG A 60 4.52 -0.95 -5.81
N THR A 61 4.09 0.28 -6.10
CA THR A 61 5.01 1.36 -6.50
C THR A 61 6.07 1.65 -5.44
N ALA A 62 5.69 1.63 -4.15
CA ALA A 62 6.64 1.83 -3.05
C ALA A 62 7.65 0.68 -2.94
N ILE A 63 7.20 -0.57 -3.11
CA ILE A 63 8.09 -1.74 -3.17
C ILE A 63 9.06 -1.64 -4.35
N ASP A 64 8.57 -1.30 -5.54
CA ASP A 64 9.41 -1.18 -6.74
C ASP A 64 10.52 -0.14 -6.53
N ARG A 65 10.21 0.98 -5.87
CA ARG A 65 11.21 2.00 -5.49
C ARG A 65 12.20 1.49 -4.46
N GLN A 66 11.75 0.82 -3.40
CA GLN A 66 12.60 0.25 -2.36
C GLN A 66 13.60 -0.76 -2.94
N VAL A 67 13.11 -1.67 -3.79
CA VAL A 67 13.94 -2.67 -4.47
C VAL A 67 14.94 -2.01 -5.43
N SER A 68 14.53 -0.97 -6.14
CA SER A 68 15.40 -0.25 -7.06
C SER A 68 16.52 0.51 -6.32
N ALA A 69 16.20 1.16 -5.19
CA ALA A 69 17.17 1.85 -4.36
C ALA A 69 18.22 0.91 -3.76
N GLY A 70 17.82 -0.28 -3.31
CA GLY A 70 18.73 -1.29 -2.75
C GLY A 70 19.66 -1.96 -3.78
N ARG A 71 19.45 -1.76 -5.08
CA ARG A 71 20.37 -2.24 -6.14
C ARG A 71 21.49 -1.25 -6.47
N THR A 72 21.36 -0.01 -6.04
CA THR A 72 22.34 1.07 -6.30
C THR A 72 23.30 1.31 -5.13
N SER A 73 23.16 0.55 -4.04
CA SER A 73 23.97 0.64 -2.81
C SER A 73 24.93 -0.53 -2.64
#